data_AF-A0A557RK16-F1
#
_entry.id   AF-A0A557RK16-F1
#
_cell.length_a   1.000
_cell.length_b   1.000
_cell.length_c   1.000
_cell.angle_alpha   90.00
_cell.angle_beta   90.00
_cell.angle_gamma   90.00
#
_symmetry.space_group_name_H-M   'P 1'
#
loop_
_entity.id
_entity.type
_entity.pdbx_description
1 polymer ?
#
loop_
_entity_poly.entity_id
_entity_poly.type
_entity_poly.pdbx_seq_one_letter_code
_entity_poly.pdbx_strand_id
1 'polypeptide(L)'
;MSGDPLSRLSRYHPVVIEGAGGRDDRDPAAVAERLGERLQLHWQSRPDPRTPLLITQGDPREARGIAAITPRVAERLSLDRGLVCLDEAIAPYHARDADRQGVITEFRYSQLEACLEAASPGAITRLEAAVDEAIATKNARRRAQGQPPLKAYFRDFALLQEVTKAACRQVCGAITVAHTDSTVHEFSVTSFYTVGLSLGWIDPGDMLITY
;
A
#
# COMPACT_ATOMS: atom_id res chain seq x y z
N MET A 1 -9.41 -25.73 -14.84
CA MET A 1 -9.24 -24.96 -13.60
C MET A 1 -8.20 -23.89 -13.84
N SER A 2 -8.62 -22.67 -14.19
CA SER A 2 -7.73 -21.51 -14.14
C SER A 2 -7.28 -21.34 -12.69
N GLY A 3 -5.98 -21.42 -12.42
CA GLY A 3 -5.46 -21.21 -11.07
C GLY A 3 -5.92 -19.86 -10.54
N ASP A 4 -6.16 -19.78 -9.23
CA ASP A 4 -6.41 -18.52 -8.54
C ASP A 4 -5.32 -17.51 -8.93
N PRO A 5 -5.64 -16.36 -9.55
CA PRO A 5 -4.66 -15.36 -9.94
C PRO A 5 -3.70 -14.99 -8.80
N LEU A 6 -4.21 -14.98 -7.56
CA LEU A 6 -3.43 -14.65 -6.37
C LEU A 6 -2.50 -15.77 -5.92
N SER A 7 -2.69 -17.01 -6.36
CA SER A 7 -1.78 -18.13 -6.03
C SER A 7 -0.33 -17.84 -6.43
N ARG A 8 -0.10 -17.04 -7.48
CA ARG A 8 1.24 -16.61 -7.91
C ARG A 8 1.92 -15.68 -6.91
N LEU A 9 1.16 -14.97 -6.08
CA LEU A 9 1.69 -14.06 -5.06
C LEU A 9 2.32 -14.83 -3.90
N SER A 10 1.79 -16.00 -3.54
CA SER A 10 2.23 -16.81 -2.39
C SER A 10 3.73 -17.19 -2.39
N ARG A 11 4.37 -17.21 -3.56
CA ARG A 11 5.81 -17.50 -3.72
C ARG A 11 6.73 -16.32 -3.40
N TYR A 12 6.16 -15.13 -3.24
CA TYR A 12 6.90 -13.89 -2.98
C TYR A 12 6.77 -13.47 -1.52
N HIS A 13 7.71 -12.62 -1.11
CA HIS A 13 7.59 -11.78 0.08
C HIS A 13 7.10 -10.39 -0.36
N PRO A 14 5.83 -10.02 -0.14
CA PRO A 14 5.32 -8.73 -0.58
C PRO A 14 5.98 -7.58 0.20
N VAL A 15 6.34 -6.53 -0.53
CA VAL A 15 6.85 -5.28 0.03
C VAL A 15 5.92 -4.17 -0.41
N VAL A 16 5.30 -3.45 0.53
CA VAL A 16 4.46 -2.29 0.25
C VAL A 16 5.16 -1.06 0.79
N ILE A 17 5.27 -0.01 -0.03
CA ILE A 17 5.84 1.26 0.38
C ILE A 17 4.76 2.33 0.23
N GLU A 18 4.45 3.01 1.32
CA GLU A 18 3.47 4.10 1.33
C GLU A 18 4.15 5.42 1.68
N GLY A 19 3.63 6.51 1.16
CA GLY A 19 4.23 7.82 1.37
C GLY A 19 3.45 8.95 0.74
N ALA A 20 3.94 10.16 0.96
CA ALA A 20 3.36 11.34 0.34
C ALA A 20 3.45 11.26 -1.19
N GLY A 21 2.37 11.66 -1.86
CA GLY A 21 2.32 11.83 -3.32
C GLY A 21 2.99 13.13 -3.78
N GLY A 22 2.43 13.79 -4.79
CA GLY A 22 3.04 14.96 -5.45
C GLY A 22 3.32 16.20 -4.58
N ARG A 23 2.94 16.21 -3.29
CA ARG A 23 3.30 17.27 -2.33
C ARG A 23 4.63 17.02 -1.62
N ASP A 24 5.20 15.83 -1.77
CA ASP A 24 6.55 15.53 -1.29
C ASP A 24 7.57 16.33 -2.10
N ASP A 25 8.34 17.18 -1.42
CA ASP A 25 9.36 18.06 -2.00
C ASP A 25 10.79 17.51 -1.81
N ARG A 26 10.94 16.40 -1.11
CA ARG A 26 12.22 15.73 -0.90
C ARG A 26 12.71 15.12 -2.21
N ASP A 27 14.03 15.05 -2.38
CA ASP A 27 14.64 14.37 -3.53
C ASP A 27 14.27 12.86 -3.52
N PRO A 28 13.53 12.36 -4.53
CA PRO A 28 13.15 10.96 -4.61
C PRO A 28 14.33 10.00 -4.62
N ALA A 29 15.48 10.40 -5.19
CA ALA A 29 16.68 9.56 -5.21
C ALA A 29 17.21 9.39 -3.79
N ALA A 30 17.44 10.50 -3.07
CA ALA A 30 17.90 10.44 -1.68
C ALA A 30 16.94 9.67 -0.75
N VAL A 31 15.62 9.79 -0.95
CA VAL A 31 14.63 9.02 -0.16
C VAL A 31 14.69 7.53 -0.50
N ALA A 32 14.78 7.17 -1.78
CA ALA A 32 14.89 5.78 -2.23
C ALA A 32 16.17 5.10 -1.72
N GLU A 33 17.30 5.82 -1.73
CA GLU A 33 18.57 5.34 -1.20
C GLU A 33 18.46 4.92 0.27
N ARG A 34 18.01 5.84 1.14
CA ARG A 34 17.84 5.58 2.58
C ARG A 34 16.82 4.48 2.84
N LEU A 35 15.72 4.45 2.10
CA LEU A 35 14.69 3.44 2.27
C LEU A 35 15.21 2.05 1.85
N GLY A 36 15.99 1.98 0.77
CA GLY A 36 16.61 0.74 0.33
C GLY A 36 17.58 0.16 1.37
N GLU A 37 18.41 0.99 1.99
CA GLU A 37 19.31 0.57 3.08
C GLU A 37 18.53 0.01 4.27
N ARG A 38 17.45 0.69 4.67
CA ARG A 38 16.59 0.25 5.78
C ARG A 38 15.91 -1.09 5.48
N LEU A 39 15.40 -1.27 4.27
CA LEU A 39 14.80 -2.54 3.83
C LEU A 39 15.83 -3.67 3.85
N GLN A 40 17.04 -3.44 3.33
CA GLN A 40 18.13 -4.42 3.37
C GLN A 40 18.49 -4.82 4.81
N LEU A 41 18.69 -3.85 5.70
CA LEU A 41 19.00 -4.12 7.11
C LEU A 41 17.87 -4.90 7.80
N HIS A 42 16.61 -4.53 7.53
CA HIS A 42 15.45 -5.24 8.05
C HIS A 42 15.45 -6.71 7.62
N TRP A 43 15.61 -7.00 6.32
CA TRP A 43 15.63 -8.37 5.81
C TRP A 43 16.85 -9.17 6.26
N GLN A 44 18.00 -8.53 6.49
CA GLN A 44 19.16 -9.21 7.09
C GLN A 44 18.87 -9.64 8.54
N SER A 45 18.15 -8.83 9.30
CA SER A 45 17.76 -9.15 10.69
C SER A 45 16.59 -10.13 10.79
N ARG A 46 15.76 -10.22 9.74
CA ARG A 46 14.54 -11.02 9.66
C ARG A 46 14.46 -11.67 8.26
N PRO A 47 15.32 -12.67 8.00
CA PRO A 47 15.41 -13.26 6.67
C PRO A 47 14.13 -14.01 6.32
N ASP A 48 13.61 -13.76 5.12
CA ASP A 48 12.57 -14.55 4.48
C ASP A 48 13.19 -15.24 3.24
N PRO A 49 13.01 -16.56 3.05
CA PRO A 49 13.59 -17.27 1.91
C PRO A 49 12.95 -16.90 0.56
N ARG A 50 11.81 -16.21 0.56
CA ARG A 50 11.10 -15.82 -0.66
C ARG A 50 11.65 -14.53 -1.24
N THR A 51 11.59 -14.44 -2.57
CA THR A 51 11.99 -13.23 -3.28
C THR A 51 11.08 -12.06 -2.91
N PRO A 52 11.62 -10.90 -2.50
CA PRO A 52 10.81 -9.71 -2.29
C PRO A 52 10.18 -9.22 -3.58
N LEU A 53 8.90 -8.85 -3.54
CA LEU A 53 8.16 -8.28 -4.66
C LEU A 53 7.58 -6.93 -4.24
N LEU A 54 7.99 -5.85 -4.90
CA LEU A 54 7.48 -4.51 -4.57
C LEU A 54 6.07 -4.33 -5.14
N ILE A 55 5.07 -4.30 -4.27
CA ILE A 55 3.67 -4.09 -4.63
C ILE A 55 3.37 -2.59 -4.66
N THR A 56 3.05 -2.09 -5.86
CA THR A 56 2.63 -0.70 -6.09
C THR A 56 1.12 -0.59 -6.30
N GLN A 57 0.52 0.55 -5.94
CA GLN A 57 -0.93 0.73 -5.81
C GLN A 57 -1.51 1.67 -6.88
N GLY A 58 -1.08 1.48 -8.13
CA GLY A 58 -1.63 2.19 -9.29
C GLY A 58 -1.31 3.68 -9.36
N ASP A 59 -0.27 4.13 -8.67
CA ASP A 59 0.22 5.49 -8.84
C ASP A 59 0.70 5.72 -10.28
N PRO A 60 0.34 6.85 -10.91
CA PRO A 60 0.90 7.23 -12.21
C PRO A 60 2.37 7.61 -12.06
N ARG A 61 3.09 7.64 -13.19
CA ARG A 61 4.47 8.16 -13.19
C ARG A 61 4.48 9.65 -12.87
N GLU A 62 5.28 10.01 -11.88
CA GLU A 62 5.47 11.40 -11.46
C GLU A 62 6.96 11.68 -11.24
N ALA A 63 7.32 12.96 -11.28
CA ALA A 63 8.71 13.39 -11.03
C ALA A 63 9.08 13.40 -9.54
N ARG A 64 8.11 13.29 -8.63
CA ARG A 64 8.29 13.39 -7.17
C ARG A 64 7.32 12.51 -6.37
N GLY A 65 7.54 12.42 -5.06
CA GLY A 65 6.73 11.62 -4.14
C GLY A 65 6.83 10.12 -4.38
N ILE A 66 5.90 9.37 -3.80
CA ILE A 66 5.92 7.90 -3.79
C ILE A 66 6.05 7.27 -5.18
N ALA A 67 5.41 7.86 -6.19
CA ALA A 67 5.47 7.47 -7.58
C ALA A 67 6.88 7.59 -8.21
N ALA A 68 7.70 8.54 -7.74
CA ALA A 68 9.10 8.67 -8.16
C ALA A 68 10.05 7.83 -7.30
N ILE A 69 9.70 7.58 -6.03
CA ILE A 69 10.52 6.85 -5.06
C ILE A 69 10.48 5.34 -5.34
N THR A 70 9.29 4.76 -5.50
CA THR A 70 9.14 3.29 -5.59
C THR A 70 9.87 2.64 -6.76
N PRO A 71 9.91 3.23 -7.99
CA PRO A 71 10.71 2.65 -9.08
C PRO A 71 12.22 2.65 -8.77
N ARG A 72 12.72 3.68 -8.07
CA ARG A 72 14.13 3.80 -7.68
C ARG A 72 14.50 2.80 -6.59
N VAL A 73 13.61 2.57 -5.63
CA VAL A 73 13.79 1.51 -4.62
C VAL A 73 13.84 0.15 -5.30
N ALA A 74 12.95 -0.12 -6.26
CA ALA A 74 12.96 -1.36 -7.03
C ALA A 74 14.28 -1.54 -7.79
N GLU A 75 14.75 -0.52 -8.51
CA GLU A 75 16.02 -0.55 -9.23
C GLU A 75 17.21 -0.81 -8.31
N ARG A 76 17.33 -0.04 -7.22
CA ARG A 76 18.41 -0.18 -6.23
C ARG A 76 18.50 -1.59 -5.65
N LEU A 77 17.34 -2.17 -5.33
CA LEU A 77 17.24 -3.48 -4.69
C LEU A 77 17.09 -4.63 -5.69
N SER A 78 17.11 -4.35 -7.00
CA SER A 78 16.86 -5.32 -8.08
C SER A 78 15.56 -6.11 -7.88
N LEU A 79 14.48 -5.42 -7.50
CA LEU A 79 13.17 -6.02 -7.24
C LEU A 79 12.28 -5.97 -8.47
N ASP A 80 11.61 -7.08 -8.74
CA ASP A 80 10.41 -7.08 -9.58
C ASP A 80 9.28 -6.30 -8.90
N ARG A 81 8.32 -5.83 -9.70
CA ARG A 81 7.13 -5.14 -9.20
C ARG A 81 5.86 -5.94 -9.41
N GLY A 82 4.98 -5.88 -8.41
CA GLY A 82 3.56 -6.19 -8.54
C GLY A 82 2.76 -4.89 -8.62
N LEU A 83 1.60 -4.95 -9.26
CA LEU A 83 0.69 -3.82 -9.38
C LEU A 83 -0.70 -4.20 -8.90
N VAL A 84 -1.29 -3.36 -8.06
CA VAL A 84 -2.71 -3.43 -7.70
C VAL A 84 -3.39 -2.15 -8.17
N CYS A 85 -4.44 -2.31 -8.95
CA CYS A 85 -5.27 -1.21 -9.42
C CYS A 85 -6.69 -1.33 -8.87
N LEU A 86 -7.32 -0.20 -8.59
CA LEU A 86 -8.78 -0.12 -8.48
C LEU A 86 -9.40 -0.59 -9.78
N ASP A 87 -10.53 -1.28 -9.66
CA ASP A 87 -11.38 -1.64 -10.79
C ASP A 87 -11.87 -0.39 -11.53
N GLU A 88 -12.04 -0.51 -12.84
CA GLU A 88 -12.44 0.62 -13.70
C GLU A 88 -13.83 1.19 -13.32
N ALA A 89 -14.68 0.38 -12.68
CA ALA A 89 -15.96 0.79 -12.15
C ALA A 89 -15.85 1.75 -10.94
N ILE A 90 -14.72 1.70 -10.22
CA ILE A 90 -14.43 2.59 -9.08
C ILE A 90 -13.73 3.85 -9.57
N ALA A 91 -12.65 3.67 -10.34
CA ALA A 91 -11.84 4.77 -10.86
C ALA A 91 -11.31 4.43 -12.26
N PRO A 92 -12.01 4.82 -13.35
CA PRO A 92 -11.67 4.39 -14.71
C PRO A 92 -10.29 4.89 -15.20
N TYR A 93 -9.75 5.92 -14.56
CA TYR A 93 -8.42 6.45 -14.85
C TYR A 93 -7.30 5.68 -14.14
N HIS A 94 -7.58 5.02 -13.01
CA HIS A 94 -6.54 4.52 -12.10
C HIS A 94 -5.71 3.42 -12.75
N ALA A 95 -6.36 2.37 -13.25
CA ALA A 95 -5.66 1.32 -13.99
C ALA A 95 -5.02 1.86 -15.28
N ARG A 96 -5.68 2.77 -16.00
CA ARG A 96 -5.17 3.33 -17.26
C ARG A 96 -3.83 4.06 -17.06
N ASP A 97 -3.73 4.85 -16.01
CA ASP A 97 -2.61 5.77 -15.78
C ASP A 97 -1.48 5.17 -14.93
N ALA A 98 -1.72 4.01 -14.31
CA ALA A 98 -0.77 3.31 -13.45
C ALA A 98 0.57 2.99 -14.15
N ASP A 99 1.68 3.23 -13.44
CA ASP A 99 3.01 2.86 -13.92
C ASP A 99 3.23 1.34 -13.92
N ARG A 100 3.46 0.79 -15.11
CA ARG A 100 3.72 -0.64 -15.35
C ARG A 100 5.19 -1.01 -15.56
N GLN A 101 6.13 -0.08 -15.37
CA GLN A 101 7.55 -0.42 -15.54
C GLN A 101 7.99 -1.49 -14.55
N GLY A 102 8.58 -2.58 -15.06
CA GLY A 102 9.09 -3.66 -14.22
C GLY A 102 7.99 -4.46 -13.51
N VAL A 103 6.72 -4.27 -13.88
CA VAL A 103 5.59 -5.03 -13.32
C VAL A 103 5.52 -6.41 -13.97
N ILE A 104 5.62 -7.46 -13.16
CA ILE A 104 5.57 -8.86 -13.61
C ILE A 104 4.23 -9.54 -13.33
N THR A 105 3.39 -8.92 -12.49
CA THR A 105 2.05 -9.38 -12.15
C THR A 105 1.16 -8.20 -11.78
N GLU A 106 -0.10 -8.23 -12.22
CA GLU A 106 -1.09 -7.19 -11.97
C GLU A 106 -2.37 -7.81 -11.41
N PHE A 107 -2.97 -7.14 -10.44
CA PHE A 107 -4.21 -7.52 -9.78
C PHE A 107 -5.21 -6.36 -9.78
N ARG A 108 -6.49 -6.70 -9.76
CA ARG A 108 -7.57 -5.77 -9.45
C ARG A 108 -7.90 -5.81 -7.97
N TYR A 109 -8.34 -4.67 -7.45
CA TYR A 109 -8.81 -4.50 -6.09
C TYR A 109 -9.89 -5.54 -5.73
N SER A 110 -10.87 -5.75 -6.61
CA SER A 110 -11.93 -6.74 -6.43
C SER A 110 -11.42 -8.19 -6.28
N GLN A 111 -10.28 -8.53 -6.87
CA GLN A 111 -9.68 -9.86 -6.69
C GLN A 111 -9.13 -10.04 -5.27
N LEU A 112 -8.52 -9.00 -4.72
CA LEU A 112 -7.99 -8.99 -3.36
C LEU A 112 -9.13 -8.95 -2.33
N GLU A 113 -10.19 -8.19 -2.61
CA GLU A 113 -11.41 -8.22 -1.80
C GLU A 113 -12.01 -9.62 -1.72
N ALA A 114 -12.21 -10.27 -2.87
CA ALA A 114 -12.76 -11.62 -2.92
C ALA A 114 -11.92 -12.62 -2.13
N CYS A 115 -10.59 -12.47 -2.14
CA CYS A 115 -9.69 -13.30 -1.34
C CYS A 115 -9.89 -13.10 0.16
N LEU A 116 -9.97 -11.84 0.62
CA LEU A 116 -10.19 -11.54 2.03
C LEU A 116 -11.57 -12.00 2.50
N GLU A 117 -12.60 -11.79 1.70
CA GLU A 117 -13.97 -12.19 1.99
C GLU A 117 -14.11 -13.72 2.04
N ALA A 118 -13.45 -14.44 1.14
CA ALA A 118 -13.41 -15.90 1.15
C ALA A 118 -12.68 -16.45 2.40
N ALA A 119 -11.62 -15.78 2.84
CA ALA A 119 -10.86 -16.17 4.03
C ALA A 119 -11.60 -15.82 5.34
N SER A 120 -12.31 -14.69 5.37
CA SER A 120 -13.06 -14.21 6.53
C SER A 120 -14.32 -13.47 6.07
N PRO A 121 -15.49 -14.14 6.03
CA PRO A 121 -16.74 -13.49 5.67
C PRO A 121 -17.02 -12.25 6.53
N GLY A 122 -17.49 -11.19 5.88
CA GLY A 122 -17.71 -9.86 6.42
C GLY A 122 -16.43 -9.05 6.64
N ALA A 123 -15.27 -9.50 6.18
CA ALA A 123 -14.01 -8.76 6.33
C ALA A 123 -14.08 -7.41 5.64
N ILE A 124 -14.57 -7.37 4.40
CA ILE A 124 -14.61 -6.13 3.63
C ILE A 124 -15.59 -5.13 4.26
N THR A 125 -16.76 -5.58 4.69
CA THR A 125 -17.72 -4.72 5.39
C THR A 125 -17.13 -4.12 6.68
N ARG A 126 -16.36 -4.89 7.45
CA ARG A 126 -15.68 -4.38 8.67
C ARG A 126 -14.62 -3.34 8.32
N LEU A 127 -13.86 -3.54 7.24
CA LEU A 127 -12.86 -2.57 6.78
C LEU A 127 -13.51 -1.27 6.33
N GLU A 128 -14.54 -1.36 5.49
CA GLU A 128 -15.28 -0.20 4.99
C GLU A 128 -15.81 0.65 6.15
N ALA A 129 -16.44 0.01 7.14
CA ALA A 129 -16.92 0.69 8.33
C ALA A 129 -15.80 1.41 9.11
N ALA A 130 -14.65 0.75 9.29
CA ALA A 130 -13.51 1.34 9.98
C ALA A 130 -12.87 2.51 9.21
N VAL A 131 -12.79 2.42 7.88
CA VAL A 131 -12.33 3.53 7.02
C VAL A 131 -13.31 4.70 7.07
N ASP A 132 -14.61 4.42 7.00
CA ASP A 132 -15.66 5.44 7.05
C ASP A 132 -15.67 6.17 8.41
N GLU A 133 -15.48 5.45 9.52
CA GLU A 133 -15.30 6.03 10.85
C GLU A 133 -14.03 6.89 10.96
N ALA A 134 -12.91 6.42 10.40
CA ALA A 134 -11.66 7.18 10.35
C ALA A 134 -11.81 8.47 9.52
N ILE A 135 -12.53 8.42 8.39
CA ILE A 135 -12.88 9.61 7.59
C ILE A 135 -13.74 10.58 8.42
N ALA A 136 -14.77 10.09 9.10
CA ALA A 136 -15.64 10.92 9.94
C ALA A 136 -14.84 11.63 11.04
N THR A 137 -13.95 10.90 11.72
CA THR A 137 -13.07 11.44 12.77
C THR A 137 -12.13 12.51 12.22
N LYS A 138 -11.45 12.24 11.10
CA LYS A 138 -10.56 13.22 10.44
C LYS A 138 -11.34 14.46 9.99
N ASN A 139 -12.55 14.29 9.45
CA ASN A 139 -13.40 15.40 9.03
C ASN A 139 -13.90 16.26 10.20
N ALA A 140 -14.21 15.66 11.35
CA ALA A 140 -14.54 16.40 12.57
C ALA A 140 -13.36 17.29 13.02
N ARG A 141 -12.14 16.75 12.99
CA ARG A 141 -10.91 17.51 13.30
C ARG A 141 -10.65 18.62 12.29
N ARG A 142 -10.77 18.34 10.99
CA ARG A 142 -10.63 19.37 9.93
C ARG A 142 -11.64 20.50 10.10
N ARG A 143 -12.89 20.17 10.44
CA ARG A 143 -13.94 21.16 10.72
C ARG A 143 -13.58 22.05 11.90
N ALA A 144 -13.07 21.48 13.00
CA ALA A 144 -12.59 22.26 14.15
C ALA A 144 -11.43 23.20 13.79
N GLN A 145 -10.66 22.87 12.75
CA GLN A 145 -9.56 23.68 12.22
C GLN A 145 -10.00 24.64 11.08
N GLY A 146 -11.30 24.74 10.77
CA GLY A 146 -11.81 25.57 9.67
C GLY A 146 -11.44 25.05 8.27
N GLN A 147 -11.02 23.79 8.15
CA GLN A 147 -10.65 23.16 6.88
C GLN A 147 -11.84 22.43 6.24
N PRO A 148 -11.92 22.36 4.90
CA PRO A 148 -12.94 21.58 4.22
C PRO A 148 -12.75 20.08 4.48
N PRO A 149 -13.81 19.25 4.35
CA PRO A 149 -13.71 17.80 4.45
C PRO A 149 -12.67 17.19 3.50
N LEU A 150 -12.21 15.98 3.82
CA LEU A 150 -11.43 15.15 2.92
C LEU A 150 -12.16 14.95 1.59
N LYS A 151 -11.40 14.81 0.50
CA LYS A 151 -11.95 14.55 -0.82
C LYS A 151 -12.54 13.14 -0.88
N ALA A 152 -13.56 12.92 -1.71
CA ALA A 152 -14.24 11.64 -1.83
C ALA A 152 -13.28 10.47 -2.11
N TYR A 153 -12.27 10.70 -2.96
CA TYR A 153 -11.27 9.69 -3.32
C TYR A 153 -10.50 9.11 -2.12
N PHE A 154 -10.44 9.81 -0.98
CA PHE A 154 -9.72 9.30 0.20
C PHE A 154 -10.24 7.93 0.63
N ARG A 155 -11.55 7.67 0.49
CA ARG A 155 -12.13 6.38 0.82
C ARG A 155 -11.56 5.28 -0.07
N ASP A 156 -11.65 5.46 -1.39
CA ASP A 156 -11.25 4.44 -2.36
C ASP A 156 -9.74 4.13 -2.26
N PHE A 157 -8.90 5.16 -2.10
CA PHE A 157 -7.46 4.96 -1.96
C PHE A 157 -7.06 4.41 -0.59
N ALA A 158 -7.78 4.73 0.49
CA ALA A 158 -7.56 4.10 1.79
C ALA A 158 -7.92 2.61 1.74
N LEU A 159 -9.06 2.26 1.14
CA LEU A 159 -9.45 0.87 0.93
C LEU A 159 -8.45 0.12 0.05
N LEU A 160 -8.01 0.72 -1.06
CA LEU A 160 -6.95 0.16 -1.89
C LEU A 160 -5.69 -0.17 -1.07
N GLN A 161 -5.26 0.74 -0.20
CA GLN A 161 -4.09 0.54 0.64
C GLN A 161 -4.27 -0.62 1.61
N GLU A 162 -5.34 -0.60 2.38
CA GLU A 162 -5.58 -1.61 3.42
C GLU A 162 -5.89 -3.00 2.85
N VAL A 163 -6.71 -3.08 1.79
CA VAL A 163 -7.01 -4.36 1.10
C VAL A 163 -5.75 -4.95 0.49
N THR A 164 -4.92 -4.13 -0.16
CA THR A 164 -3.66 -4.61 -0.75
C THR A 164 -2.78 -5.24 0.32
N LYS A 165 -2.55 -4.52 1.43
CA LYS A 165 -1.69 -5.00 2.52
C LYS A 165 -2.26 -6.28 3.14
N ALA A 166 -3.55 -6.28 3.50
CA ALA A 166 -4.19 -7.40 4.16
C ALA A 166 -4.23 -8.64 3.27
N ALA A 167 -4.59 -8.51 1.98
CA ALA A 167 -4.66 -9.65 1.08
C ALA A 167 -3.27 -10.20 0.76
N CYS A 168 -2.26 -9.34 0.57
CA CYS A 168 -0.87 -9.77 0.43
C CYS A 168 -0.41 -10.57 1.65
N ARG A 169 -0.69 -10.08 2.86
CA ARG A 169 -0.35 -10.78 4.10
C ARG A 169 -1.15 -12.07 4.27
N GLN A 170 -2.42 -12.10 3.90
CA GLN A 170 -3.26 -13.30 3.97
C GLN A 170 -2.75 -14.41 3.03
N VAL A 171 -2.36 -14.05 1.80
CA VAL A 171 -1.90 -14.99 0.77
C VAL A 171 -0.47 -15.47 1.04
N CYS A 172 0.41 -14.57 1.49
CA CYS A 172 1.82 -14.87 1.72
C CYS A 172 2.13 -15.25 3.18
N GLY A 173 1.24 -15.00 4.13
CA GLY A 173 1.52 -15.20 5.56
C GLY A 173 2.51 -14.20 6.19
N ALA A 174 3.17 -13.36 5.39
CA ALA A 174 4.04 -12.27 5.84
C ALA A 174 4.05 -11.14 4.81
N ILE A 175 4.45 -9.95 5.24
CA ILE A 175 4.59 -8.74 4.41
C ILE A 175 5.65 -7.82 5.05
N THR A 176 6.32 -6.99 4.26
CA THR A 176 7.01 -5.80 4.78
C THR A 176 6.28 -4.55 4.31
N VAL A 177 5.87 -3.70 5.25
CA VAL A 177 5.27 -2.40 4.96
C VAL A 177 6.22 -1.31 5.42
N ALA A 178 6.60 -0.40 4.54
CA ALA A 178 7.49 0.70 4.87
C ALA A 178 6.88 2.04 4.51
N HIS A 179 7.20 3.07 5.30
CA HIS A 179 6.85 4.44 4.97
C HIS A 179 8.06 5.20 4.41
N THR A 180 7.81 6.13 3.49
CA THR A 180 8.86 7.04 3.01
C THR A 180 9.21 8.12 4.03
N ASP A 181 8.44 8.26 5.11
CA ASP A 181 8.64 9.26 6.17
C ASP A 181 8.36 8.69 7.57
N SER A 182 9.15 9.14 8.54
CA SER A 182 8.99 8.85 9.98
C SER A 182 7.70 9.40 10.57
N THR A 183 7.17 10.45 9.96
CA THR A 183 5.94 11.10 10.37
C THR A 183 4.92 11.03 9.26
N VAL A 184 3.82 10.32 9.53
CA VAL A 184 2.69 10.25 8.60
C VAL A 184 1.75 11.42 8.88
N HIS A 185 1.59 12.31 7.90
CA HIS A 185 0.68 13.44 8.00
C HIS A 185 -0.77 12.96 8.20
N GLU A 186 -1.47 13.48 9.21
CA GLU A 186 -2.79 13.00 9.64
C GLU A 186 -3.86 13.01 8.53
N PHE A 187 -3.82 14.00 7.64
CA PHE A 187 -4.77 14.12 6.51
C PHE A 187 -4.20 13.62 5.19
N SER A 188 -3.35 12.59 5.24
CA SER A 188 -2.89 11.83 4.07
C SER A 188 -3.64 10.50 3.94
N VAL A 189 -3.65 9.90 2.75
CA VAL A 189 -4.19 8.54 2.57
C VAL A 189 -3.37 7.54 3.37
N THR A 190 -2.04 7.66 3.37
CA THR A 190 -1.14 6.80 4.18
C THR A 190 -1.54 6.73 5.65
N SER A 191 -2.10 7.80 6.24
CA SER A 191 -2.53 7.80 7.65
C SER A 191 -3.63 6.77 8.00
N PHE A 192 -4.27 6.17 7.00
CA PHE A 192 -5.23 5.08 7.18
C PHE A 192 -4.57 3.74 7.50
N TYR A 193 -3.24 3.62 7.43
CA TYR A 193 -2.50 2.40 7.85
C TYR A 193 -2.84 1.92 9.27
N THR A 194 -3.32 2.83 10.13
CA THR A 194 -3.78 2.52 11.49
C THR A 194 -5.03 1.64 11.51
N VAL A 195 -5.83 1.64 10.44
CA VAL A 195 -7.04 0.81 10.30
C VAL A 195 -6.67 -0.67 10.23
N GLY A 196 -5.79 -1.06 9.31
CA GLY A 196 -5.33 -2.46 9.20
C GLY A 196 -4.64 -2.96 10.46
N LEU A 197 -3.87 -2.11 11.14
CA LEU A 197 -3.29 -2.41 12.46
C LEU A 197 -4.38 -2.65 13.52
N SER A 198 -5.38 -1.76 13.60
CA SER A 198 -6.46 -1.85 14.60
C SER A 198 -7.36 -3.06 14.38
N LEU A 199 -7.53 -3.49 13.13
CA LEU A 199 -8.28 -4.69 12.76
C LEU A 199 -7.46 -5.98 12.92
N GLY A 200 -6.16 -5.89 13.24
CA GLY A 200 -5.25 -7.03 13.34
C GLY A 200 -4.92 -7.68 11.98
N TRP A 201 -5.14 -6.96 10.89
CA TRP A 201 -4.87 -7.43 9.52
C TRP A 201 -3.42 -7.25 9.13
N ILE A 202 -2.72 -6.31 9.78
CA ILE A 202 -1.29 -6.11 9.69
C ILE A 202 -0.74 -6.17 11.10
N ASP A 203 0.37 -6.90 11.27
CA ASP A 203 1.05 -6.97 12.56
C ASP A 203 1.98 -5.75 12.69
N PRO A 204 2.11 -5.10 13.86
CA PRO A 204 3.15 -4.10 14.08
C PRO A 204 4.56 -4.56 13.67
N GLY A 205 4.85 -5.86 13.77
CA GLY A 205 6.12 -6.46 13.32
C GLY A 205 6.33 -6.47 11.79
N ASP A 206 5.25 -6.29 11.01
CA ASP A 206 5.31 -6.16 9.55
C ASP A 206 5.72 -4.73 9.12
N MET A 207 5.60 -3.75 10.02
CA MET A 207 5.89 -2.35 9.75
C MET A 207 7.37 -2.02 9.97
N LEU A 208 7.96 -1.33 9.01
CA LEU A 208 9.31 -0.76 9.12
C LEU A 208 9.20 0.63 9.76
N ILE A 209 9.14 0.64 11.11
CA ILE A 209 8.86 1.83 11.94
C ILE A 209 10.10 2.57 12.45
N THR A 210 11.30 1.97 12.43
CA THR A 210 12.53 2.59 12.95
C THR A 210 13.21 3.48 11.90
N TYR A 211 13.48 4.73 12.29
CA TYR A 211 14.30 5.72 11.58
C TYR A 211 15.53 6.04 12.40
#